data_AF-A0A955PG44-F1
#
_entry.id   AF-A0A955PG44-F1
#
_cell.length_a   1.000
_cell.length_b   1.000
_cell.length_c   1.000
_cell.angle_alpha   90.00
_cell.angle_beta   90.00
_cell.angle_gamma   90.00
#
_symmetry.space_group_name_H-M   'P 1'
#
loop_
_entity.id
_entity.type
_entity.pdbx_description
1 polymer ?
#
loop_
_entity_poly.entity_id
_entity_poly.type
_entity_poly.pdbx_seq_one_letter_code
_entity_poly.pdbx_strand_id
1 'polypeptide(L)'
;MNEVDSRIQPVTIVLWGLIVLVYFLIIRVPFNHAYLDFGDGNYQYISWRMTEGVSLYTDILSPQPPFHLWTGAALVNLSDWIGGEPLYWFRWFTLLIRIATSAVVGLIAFRLFRSQGRALLASVILFILPEGYRWSQGYQSEHLELFLLCLSLLLTLYGKPWQRNLSPLLAVGAMWTNMSALPFSILLILLAVFR
;
A
#
# COMPACT_ATOMS: atom_id res chain seq x y z
N MET A 1 6.96 37.87 1.74
CA MET A 1 6.77 36.48 1.27
C MET A 1 5.74 35.88 2.22
N ASN A 2 4.49 35.73 1.77
CA ASN A 2 3.40 35.28 2.64
C ASN A 2 3.73 33.91 3.21
N GLU A 3 3.56 33.72 4.52
CA GLU A 3 3.58 32.40 5.14
C GLU A 3 2.51 31.56 4.45
N VAL A 4 2.93 30.72 3.50
CA VAL A 4 2.06 29.70 2.94
C VAL A 4 1.75 28.76 4.07
N ASP A 5 0.49 28.76 4.50
CA ASP A 5 0.00 27.93 5.59
C ASP A 5 0.52 26.50 5.42
N SER A 6 1.31 26.08 6.40
CA SER A 6 1.99 24.77 6.39
C SER A 6 1.03 23.62 6.65
N ARG A 7 -0.26 23.91 6.85
CA ARG A 7 -1.31 22.95 7.16
C ARG A 7 -2.19 22.67 5.94
N ILE A 8 -2.67 21.44 5.85
CA ILE A 8 -3.73 21.07 4.91
C ILE A 8 -5.04 21.60 5.48
N GLN A 9 -5.78 22.38 4.69
CA GLN A 9 -7.05 22.93 5.15
C GLN A 9 -8.09 21.81 5.33
N PRO A 10 -9.02 21.97 6.30
CA PRO A 10 -10.09 20.99 6.53
C PRO A 10 -10.92 20.69 5.27
N VAL A 11 -11.15 21.70 4.43
CA VAL A 11 -11.89 21.53 3.17
C VAL A 11 -11.21 20.54 2.23
N THR A 12 -9.88 20.54 2.14
CA THR A 12 -9.13 19.58 1.31
C THR A 12 -9.28 18.16 1.83
N ILE A 13 -9.26 17.98 3.16
CA ILE A 13 -9.45 16.68 3.80
C ILE A 13 -10.86 16.16 3.53
N VAL A 14 -11.88 17.01 3.69
CA VAL A 14 -13.28 16.65 3.39
C VAL A 14 -13.45 16.27 1.93
N LEU A 15 -12.90 17.06 0.99
CA LEU A 15 -12.97 16.74 -0.44
C LEU A 15 -12.27 15.41 -0.76
N TRP A 16 -11.10 15.16 -0.20
CA TRP A 16 -10.41 13.88 -0.38
C TRP A 16 -11.24 12.71 0.18
N GLY A 17 -11.83 12.88 1.37
CA GLY A 17 -12.72 11.87 1.97
C GLY A 17 -13.95 11.57 1.12
N LEU A 18 -14.57 12.60 0.52
CA LEU A 18 -15.68 12.42 -0.42
C LEU A 18 -15.24 11.65 -1.67
N ILE A 19 -14.05 11.90 -2.19
CA ILE A 19 -13.52 11.16 -3.34
C ILE A 19 -13.26 9.70 -2.98
N VAL A 20 -12.69 9.43 -1.81
CA VAL A 20 -12.51 8.05 -1.31
C VAL A 20 -13.86 7.34 -1.18
N LEU A 21 -14.89 8.03 -0.66
CA LEU A 21 -16.23 7.48 -0.57
C LEU A 21 -16.82 7.17 -1.96
N VAL A 22 -16.68 8.07 -2.92
CA VAL A 22 -17.14 7.84 -4.29
C VAL A 22 -16.39 6.69 -4.94
N TYR A 23 -15.06 6.62 -4.78
CA TYR A 23 -14.23 5.51 -5.24
C TYR A 23 -14.70 4.17 -4.65
N PHE A 24 -14.97 4.14 -3.35
CA PHE A 24 -15.53 2.99 -2.66
C PHE A 24 -16.88 2.54 -3.26
N LEU A 25 -17.78 3.49 -3.50
CA LEU A 25 -19.10 3.22 -4.08
C LEU A 25 -19.05 2.75 -5.54
N ILE A 26 -18.09 3.23 -6.32
CA ILE A 26 -17.87 2.80 -7.71
C ILE A 26 -17.30 1.39 -7.73
N ILE A 27 -16.40 1.08 -6.81
CA ILE A 27 -15.60 -0.12 -6.90
C ILE A 27 -16.38 -1.42 -6.68
N ARG A 28 -17.66 -1.42 -6.23
CA ARG A 28 -18.68 -2.51 -5.96
C ARG A 28 -18.32 -4.00 -6.13
N VAL A 29 -17.37 -4.30 -7.00
CA VAL A 29 -16.68 -5.51 -7.43
C VAL A 29 -15.76 -6.23 -6.41
N PRO A 30 -15.27 -5.71 -5.25
CA PRO A 30 -14.36 -6.53 -4.43
C PRO A 30 -15.03 -7.77 -3.85
N PHE A 31 -16.35 -7.89 -3.97
CA PHE A 31 -17.14 -8.99 -3.42
C PHE A 31 -17.61 -9.99 -4.50
N ASN A 32 -16.98 -10.00 -5.67
CA ASN A 32 -17.33 -10.96 -6.72
C ASN A 32 -16.35 -12.14 -6.73
N HIS A 33 -16.84 -13.33 -6.36
CA HIS A 33 -16.09 -14.59 -6.46
C HIS A 33 -15.64 -14.93 -7.88
N ALA A 34 -16.28 -14.35 -8.91
CA ALA A 34 -15.90 -14.56 -10.30
C ALA A 34 -14.60 -13.86 -10.70
N TYR A 35 -14.07 -12.95 -9.86
CA TYR A 35 -12.79 -12.30 -10.12
C TYR A 35 -11.71 -12.85 -9.18
N LEU A 36 -11.10 -13.94 -9.63
CA LEU A 36 -9.83 -14.46 -9.13
C LEU A 36 -8.85 -14.41 -10.31
N ASP A 37 -8.01 -13.37 -10.32
CA ASP A 37 -6.91 -13.31 -11.29
C ASP A 37 -5.85 -14.37 -10.93
N PHE A 38 -5.10 -14.84 -11.92
CA PHE A 38 -4.11 -15.90 -11.75
C PHE A 38 -3.05 -15.54 -10.67
N GLY A 39 -2.57 -14.29 -10.66
CA GLY A 39 -1.63 -13.83 -9.64
C GLY A 39 -2.25 -13.72 -8.24
N ASP A 40 -3.51 -13.28 -8.19
CA ASP A 40 -4.28 -13.06 -6.96
C ASP A 40 -4.59 -14.39 -6.26
N GLY A 41 -5.06 -15.39 -7.01
CA GLY A 41 -5.33 -16.73 -6.49
C GLY A 41 -4.08 -17.43 -5.96
N ASN A 42 -2.92 -17.25 -6.62
CA ASN A 42 -1.66 -17.84 -6.16
C ASN A 42 -1.22 -17.30 -4.80
N TYR A 43 -1.22 -15.97 -4.61
CA TYR A 43 -0.80 -15.39 -3.34
C TYR A 43 -1.78 -15.71 -2.21
N GLN A 44 -3.08 -15.70 -2.48
CA GLN A 44 -4.10 -16.12 -1.50
C GLN A 44 -3.93 -17.59 -1.12
N TYR A 45 -3.73 -18.48 -2.10
CA TYR A 45 -3.54 -19.91 -1.85
C TYR A 45 -2.28 -20.17 -1.03
N ILE A 46 -1.14 -19.59 -1.39
CA ILE A 46 0.11 -19.75 -0.64
C ILE A 46 -0.08 -19.26 0.80
N SER A 47 -0.70 -18.08 0.97
CA SER A 47 -1.00 -17.51 2.29
C SER A 47 -1.85 -18.44 3.15
N TRP A 48 -2.89 -19.06 2.58
CA TRP A 48 -3.71 -20.06 3.25
C TRP A 48 -2.93 -21.35 3.56
N ARG A 49 -2.11 -21.86 2.64
CA ARG A 49 -1.29 -23.05 2.92
C ARG A 49 -0.32 -22.81 4.07
N MET A 50 0.20 -21.60 4.22
CA MET A 50 1.07 -21.24 5.34
C MET A 50 0.35 -21.29 6.70
N THR A 51 -0.95 -21.03 6.77
CA THR A 51 -1.73 -21.22 8.01
C THR A 51 -1.97 -22.70 8.32
N GLU A 52 -1.93 -23.57 7.31
CA GLU A 52 -1.98 -25.04 7.43
C GLU A 52 -0.61 -25.68 7.76
N GLY A 53 0.40 -24.87 8.11
CA GLY A 53 1.73 -25.34 8.51
C GLY A 53 2.69 -25.62 7.34
N VAL A 54 2.35 -25.25 6.11
CA VAL A 54 3.26 -25.35 4.96
C VAL A 54 4.35 -24.29 5.07
N SER A 55 5.61 -24.70 4.98
CA SER A 55 6.76 -23.80 5.07
C SER A 55 7.12 -23.19 3.70
N LEU A 56 7.25 -21.86 3.66
CA LEU A 56 7.58 -21.13 2.45
C LEU A 56 9.04 -21.39 2.02
N TYR A 57 9.27 -21.50 0.71
CA TYR A 57 10.54 -21.83 0.05
C TYR A 57 11.13 -23.21 0.35
N THR A 58 10.39 -24.06 1.05
CA THR A 58 10.76 -25.45 1.36
C THR A 58 9.69 -26.40 0.86
N ASP A 59 8.46 -26.20 1.32
CA ASP A 59 7.29 -27.01 0.92
C ASP A 59 6.51 -26.37 -0.24
N ILE A 60 6.54 -25.03 -0.34
CA ILE A 60 5.88 -24.26 -1.40
C ILE A 60 6.79 -23.14 -1.91
N LEU A 61 6.90 -23.01 -3.23
CA LEU A 61 7.74 -22.00 -3.87
C LEU A 61 6.91 -20.76 -4.24
N SER A 62 7.51 -19.58 -4.02
CA SER A 62 7.02 -18.32 -4.55
C SER A 62 8.18 -17.60 -5.25
N PRO A 63 7.95 -16.98 -6.43
CA PRO A 63 8.97 -16.14 -7.06
C PRO A 63 9.19 -14.83 -6.29
N GLN A 64 8.22 -14.42 -5.47
CA GLN A 64 8.25 -13.17 -4.72
C GLN A 64 8.80 -13.38 -3.30
N PRO A 65 9.43 -12.36 -2.71
CA PRO A 65 9.87 -12.39 -1.32
C PRO A 65 8.67 -12.41 -0.33
N PRO A 66 8.90 -12.77 0.95
CA PRO A 66 7.87 -13.40 1.77
C PRO A 66 6.90 -12.45 2.47
N PHE A 67 7.17 -11.15 2.51
CA PHE A 67 6.49 -10.27 3.45
C PHE A 67 5.01 -10.07 3.14
N HIS A 68 4.62 -9.98 1.85
CA HIS A 68 3.21 -9.98 1.50
C HIS A 68 2.57 -11.33 1.85
N LEU A 69 3.21 -12.47 1.61
CA LEU A 69 2.64 -13.78 1.96
C LEU A 69 2.43 -13.96 3.47
N TRP A 70 3.35 -13.47 4.30
CA TRP A 70 3.16 -13.43 5.76
C TRP A 70 2.01 -12.53 6.16
N THR A 71 1.87 -11.38 5.50
CA THR A 71 0.72 -10.49 5.68
C THR A 71 -0.57 -11.21 5.31
N GLY A 72 -0.57 -11.96 4.21
CA GLY A 72 -1.71 -12.73 3.75
C GLY A 72 -2.10 -13.85 4.71
N ALA A 73 -1.12 -14.60 5.22
CA ALA A 73 -1.36 -15.63 6.24
C ALA A 73 -1.96 -15.01 7.52
N ALA A 74 -1.51 -13.81 7.90
CA ALA A 74 -2.12 -13.08 9.00
C ALA A 74 -3.58 -12.67 8.71
N LEU A 75 -3.92 -12.30 7.47
CA LEU A 75 -5.30 -12.01 7.07
C LEU A 75 -6.19 -13.26 7.11
N VAL A 76 -5.67 -14.42 6.73
CA VAL A 76 -6.39 -15.71 6.84
C VAL A 76 -6.65 -16.05 8.31
N ASN A 77 -5.62 -15.98 9.17
CA ASN A 77 -5.80 -16.22 10.60
C ASN A 77 -6.80 -15.23 11.23
N LEU A 78 -6.79 -13.97 10.77
CA LEU A 78 -7.74 -12.96 11.21
C LEU A 78 -9.16 -13.29 10.78
N SER A 79 -9.34 -13.81 9.56
CA SER A 79 -10.64 -14.26 9.07
C SER A 79 -11.19 -15.44 9.86
N ASP A 80 -10.34 -16.38 10.25
CA ASP A 80 -10.75 -17.53 11.06
C ASP A 80 -11.12 -17.11 12.48
N TRP A 81 -10.42 -16.11 13.04
CA TRP A 81 -10.67 -15.63 14.40
C TRP A 81 -11.93 -14.78 14.52
N ILE A 82 -12.13 -13.82 13.61
CA ILE A 82 -13.29 -12.89 13.65
C ILE A 82 -14.51 -13.52 12.97
N GLY A 83 -14.28 -14.49 12.10
CA GLY A 83 -15.27 -15.01 11.17
C GLY A 83 -15.31 -14.20 9.87
N GLY A 84 -15.80 -14.85 8.82
CA GLY A 84 -15.90 -14.30 7.47
C GLY A 84 -14.99 -15.04 6.49
N GLU A 85 -15.27 -14.86 5.20
CA GLU A 85 -14.50 -15.53 4.15
C GLU A 85 -13.15 -14.82 3.95
N PRO A 86 -12.01 -15.55 3.91
CA PRO A 86 -10.68 -14.98 3.74
C PRO A 86 -10.58 -14.03 2.54
N LEU A 87 -11.27 -14.36 1.44
CA LEU A 87 -11.34 -13.52 0.24
C LEU A 87 -11.71 -12.07 0.57
N TYR A 88 -12.72 -11.84 1.40
CA TYR A 88 -13.14 -10.48 1.74
C TYR A 88 -12.09 -9.73 2.55
N TRP A 89 -11.36 -10.42 3.43
CA TRP A 89 -10.26 -9.82 4.19
C TRP A 89 -9.11 -9.38 3.28
N PHE A 90 -8.75 -10.18 2.29
CA PHE A 90 -7.79 -9.79 1.26
C PHE A 90 -8.25 -8.54 0.48
N ARG A 91 -9.53 -8.49 0.10
CA ARG A 91 -10.10 -7.39 -0.67
C ARG A 91 -10.16 -6.10 0.13
N TRP A 92 -10.57 -6.19 1.40
CA TRP A 92 -10.54 -5.06 2.33
C TRP A 92 -9.11 -4.56 2.55
N PHE A 93 -8.15 -5.47 2.77
CA PHE A 93 -6.75 -5.10 2.90
C PHE A 93 -6.25 -4.35 1.66
N THR A 94 -6.46 -4.88 0.45
CA THR A 94 -6.01 -4.22 -0.79
C THR A 94 -6.67 -2.85 -0.97
N LEU A 95 -7.94 -2.71 -0.63
CA LEU A 95 -8.62 -1.42 -0.71
C LEU A 95 -8.03 -0.41 0.29
N LEU A 96 -7.88 -0.82 1.56
CA LEU A 96 -7.38 0.04 2.63
C LEU A 96 -5.94 0.47 2.39
N ILE A 97 -5.07 -0.45 1.96
CA ILE A 97 -3.67 -0.14 1.67
C ILE A 97 -3.57 0.89 0.54
N ARG A 98 -4.48 0.85 -0.45
CA ARG A 98 -4.49 1.82 -1.55
C ARG A 98 -5.00 3.19 -1.16
N ILE A 99 -6.03 3.24 -0.32
CA ILE A 99 -6.48 4.50 0.28
C ILE A 99 -5.32 5.13 1.06
N ALA A 100 -4.60 4.32 1.84
CA ALA A 100 -3.43 4.78 2.58
C ALA A 100 -2.31 5.26 1.63
N THR A 101 -1.97 4.51 0.57
CA THR A 101 -0.98 4.94 -0.43
C THR A 101 -1.38 6.24 -1.10
N SER A 102 -2.64 6.42 -1.49
CA SER A 102 -3.14 7.68 -2.09
C SER A 102 -2.97 8.86 -1.14
N ALA A 103 -3.30 8.68 0.14
CA ALA A 103 -3.10 9.71 1.15
C ALA A 103 -1.61 10.09 1.26
N VAL A 104 -0.73 9.08 1.35
CA VAL A 104 0.72 9.30 1.46
C VAL A 104 1.28 10.02 0.22
N VAL A 105 0.85 9.65 -0.99
CA VAL A 105 1.23 10.35 -2.23
C VAL A 105 0.79 11.82 -2.19
N GLY A 106 -0.42 12.11 -1.69
CA GLY A 106 -0.89 13.47 -1.48
C GLY A 106 -0.02 14.25 -0.50
N LEU A 107 0.37 13.63 0.61
CA LEU A 107 1.27 14.22 1.60
C LEU A 107 2.66 14.49 1.03
N ILE A 108 3.20 13.59 0.21
CA ILE A 108 4.45 13.80 -0.53
C ILE A 108 4.32 15.04 -1.43
N ALA A 109 3.26 15.10 -2.25
CA ALA A 109 3.02 16.22 -3.16
C ALA A 109 2.83 17.54 -2.39
N PHE A 110 2.10 17.54 -1.28
CA PHE A 110 1.96 18.71 -0.40
C PHE A 110 3.33 19.15 0.14
N ARG A 111 4.15 18.20 0.59
CA ARG A 111 5.47 18.47 1.16
C ARG A 111 6.46 19.06 0.14
N LEU A 112 6.37 18.63 -1.12
CA LEU A 112 7.23 19.09 -2.21
C LEU A 112 6.76 20.42 -2.80
N PHE A 113 5.46 20.59 -3.06
CA PHE A 113 4.94 21.73 -3.81
C PHE A 113 4.25 22.79 -2.95
N ARG A 114 4.00 22.52 -1.66
CA ARG A 114 3.27 23.42 -0.74
C ARG A 114 1.93 23.89 -1.31
N SER A 115 1.26 23.01 -2.07
CA SER A 115 0.00 23.31 -2.75
C SER A 115 -1.02 22.20 -2.48
N GLN A 116 -2.14 22.58 -1.87
CA GLN A 116 -3.23 21.65 -1.55
C GLN A 116 -3.91 21.11 -2.80
N GLY A 117 -4.05 21.93 -3.84
CA GLY A 117 -4.61 21.48 -5.13
C GLY A 117 -3.73 20.41 -5.79
N ARG A 118 -2.40 20.59 -5.78
CA ARG A 118 -1.46 19.57 -6.30
C ARG A 118 -1.43 18.31 -5.45
N ALA A 119 -1.56 18.45 -4.13
CA ALA A 119 -1.66 17.32 -3.21
C ALA A 119 -2.91 16.48 -3.48
N LEU A 120 -4.07 17.13 -3.56
CA LEU A 120 -5.34 16.49 -3.88
C LEU A 120 -5.28 15.82 -5.26
N LEU A 121 -4.78 16.54 -6.27
CA LEU A 121 -4.64 16.00 -7.63
C LEU A 121 -3.75 14.74 -7.65
N ALA A 122 -2.60 14.76 -6.98
CA ALA A 122 -1.70 13.61 -6.92
C ALA A 122 -2.36 12.39 -6.25
N SER A 123 -3.08 12.60 -5.14
CA SER A 123 -3.85 11.54 -4.48
C SER A 123 -4.94 10.95 -5.39
N VAL A 124 -5.65 11.81 -6.12
CA VAL A 124 -6.78 11.41 -6.98
C VAL A 124 -6.29 10.64 -8.21
N ILE A 125 -5.19 11.08 -8.83
CA ILE A 125 -4.61 10.38 -9.99
C ILE A 125 -4.33 8.92 -9.67
N LEU A 126 -3.83 8.61 -8.46
CA LEU A 126 -3.56 7.23 -8.05
C LEU A 126 -4.83 6.36 -8.06
N PHE A 127 -5.98 6.91 -7.67
CA PHE A 127 -7.25 6.17 -7.70
C PHE A 127 -7.80 5.96 -9.11
N ILE A 128 -7.59 6.91 -10.01
CA ILE A 128 -8.20 6.90 -11.36
C ILE A 128 -7.40 6.09 -12.37
N LEU A 129 -6.08 5.93 -12.17
CA LEU A 129 -5.24 5.19 -13.12
C LEU A 129 -5.76 3.75 -13.34
N PRO A 130 -5.58 3.13 -14.51
CA PRO A 130 -6.07 1.77 -14.77
C PRO A 130 -5.51 0.72 -13.81
N GLU A 131 -4.24 0.90 -13.42
CA GLU A 131 -3.60 0.20 -12.30
C GLU A 131 -4.41 0.36 -11.02
N GLY A 132 -4.85 1.60 -10.77
CA GLY A 132 -5.81 2.12 -9.80
C GLY A 132 -7.17 1.41 -9.73
N TYR A 133 -7.59 0.71 -10.79
CA TYR A 133 -8.93 0.13 -10.84
C TYR A 133 -8.93 -1.40 -11.02
N ARG A 134 -8.13 -1.93 -11.96
CA ARG A 134 -8.14 -3.36 -12.26
C ARG A 134 -7.25 -4.16 -11.30
N TRP A 135 -6.01 -3.73 -11.09
CA TRP A 135 -5.08 -4.48 -10.24
C TRP A 135 -5.36 -4.32 -8.75
N SER A 136 -6.10 -3.28 -8.33
CA SER A 136 -6.67 -3.16 -6.98
C SER A 136 -7.68 -4.22 -6.61
N GLN A 137 -8.24 -4.92 -7.59
CA GLN A 137 -9.24 -5.93 -7.31
C GLN A 137 -8.60 -7.21 -6.79
N GLY A 138 -7.29 -7.41 -7.01
CA GLY A 138 -6.53 -8.56 -6.52
C GLY A 138 -5.69 -8.27 -5.27
N TYR A 139 -5.45 -9.29 -4.47
CA TYR A 139 -4.37 -9.34 -3.51
C TYR A 139 -3.05 -9.55 -4.26
N GLN A 140 -2.23 -8.51 -4.31
CA GLN A 140 -0.98 -8.46 -5.07
C GLN A 140 0.10 -7.84 -4.19
N SER A 141 1.35 -8.26 -4.40
CA SER A 141 2.52 -7.78 -3.65
C SER A 141 2.75 -6.27 -3.82
N GLU A 142 2.42 -5.75 -5.00
CA GLU A 142 2.70 -4.42 -5.50
C GLU A 142 2.01 -3.33 -4.67
N HIS A 143 0.81 -3.61 -4.12
CA HIS A 143 0.07 -2.63 -3.33
C HIS A 143 0.78 -2.33 -2.00
N LEU A 144 1.26 -3.38 -1.32
CA LEU A 144 2.01 -3.24 -0.07
C LEU A 144 3.40 -2.66 -0.34
N GLU A 145 4.05 -3.06 -1.43
CA GLU A 145 5.33 -2.50 -1.88
C GLU A 145 5.24 -0.98 -2.07
N LEU A 146 4.29 -0.54 -2.90
CA LEU A 146 4.09 0.88 -3.20
C LEU A 146 3.79 1.69 -1.94
N PHE A 147 2.96 1.15 -1.05
CA PHE A 147 2.68 1.80 0.24
C PHE A 147 3.96 2.02 1.04
N LEU A 148 4.78 0.98 1.21
CA LEU A 148 6.02 1.03 1.99
C LEU A 148 7.04 1.98 1.37
N LEU A 149 7.21 1.96 0.03
CA LEU A 149 8.09 2.88 -0.69
C LEU A 149 7.64 4.34 -0.54
N CYS A 150 6.35 4.63 -0.75
CA CYS A 150 5.83 5.98 -0.61
C CYS A 150 5.92 6.47 0.84
N LEU A 151 5.60 5.62 1.82
CA LEU A 151 5.74 5.99 3.24
C LEU A 151 7.20 6.23 3.61
N SER A 152 8.12 5.38 3.14
CA SER A 152 9.56 5.58 3.31
C SER A 152 10.01 6.93 2.75
N LEU A 153 9.62 7.27 1.51
CA LEU A 153 9.91 8.57 0.91
C LEU A 153 9.34 9.72 1.75
N LEU A 154 8.08 9.64 2.17
CA LEU A 154 7.43 10.67 2.98
C LEU A 154 8.21 10.93 4.28
N LEU A 155 8.58 9.87 5.00
CA LEU A 155 9.35 9.97 6.24
C LEU A 155 10.72 10.62 6.00
N THR A 156 11.40 10.26 4.91
CA THR A 156 12.67 10.89 4.50
C THR A 156 12.52 12.37 4.13
N LEU A 157 11.36 12.79 3.60
CA LEU A 157 11.08 14.19 3.30
C LEU A 157 10.81 15.05 4.54
N TYR A 158 10.28 14.46 5.62
CA TYR A 158 10.10 15.16 6.90
C TYR A 158 11.37 15.20 7.73
N GLY A 159 12.13 14.10 7.76
CA GLY A 159 13.50 14.08 8.29
C GLY A 159 13.64 14.24 9.80
N LYS A 160 12.61 14.01 10.62
CA LYS A 160 12.78 13.90 12.09
C LYS A 160 13.64 12.67 12.43
N PRO A 161 14.37 12.63 13.56
CA PRO A 161 15.29 11.53 13.87
C PRO A 161 14.66 10.13 13.79
N TRP A 162 13.49 9.92 14.38
CA TRP A 162 12.79 8.62 14.31
C TRP A 162 12.32 8.27 12.88
N GLN A 163 12.01 9.28 12.06
CA GLN A 163 11.56 9.08 10.68
C GLN A 163 12.72 8.67 9.78
N ARG A 164 13.91 9.22 10.02
CA ARG A 164 15.15 8.83 9.34
C ARG A 164 15.51 7.38 9.62
N ASN A 165 15.28 6.91 10.85
CA ASN A 165 15.53 5.50 11.20
C ASN A 165 14.45 4.56 10.65
N LEU A 166 13.18 4.99 10.65
CA LEU A 166 12.08 4.15 10.17
C LEU A 166 12.03 4.04 8.65
N SER A 167 12.41 5.09 7.90
CA SER A 167 12.35 5.07 6.43
C SER A 167 13.17 3.92 5.79
N PRO A 168 14.44 3.68 6.16
CA PRO A 168 15.21 2.53 5.68
C PRO A 168 14.53 1.19 6.00
N LEU A 169 13.95 1.03 7.19
CA LEU A 169 13.25 -0.19 7.57
C LEU A 169 12.04 -0.45 6.66
N LEU A 170 11.27 0.59 6.33
CA LEU A 170 10.16 0.49 5.39
C LEU A 170 10.63 0.17 3.97
N ALA A 171 11.76 0.75 3.53
CA ALA A 171 12.35 0.44 2.23
C ALA A 171 12.82 -1.02 2.15
N VAL A 172 13.47 -1.54 3.19
CA VAL A 172 13.80 -2.97 3.30
C VAL A 172 12.53 -3.83 3.32
N GLY A 173 11.49 -3.39 4.04
CA GLY A 173 10.18 -4.03 4.01
C GLY A 173 9.59 -4.12 2.60
N ALA A 174 9.69 -3.05 1.80
CA ALA A 174 9.26 -3.07 0.41
C ALA A 174 10.02 -4.10 -0.43
N MET A 175 11.35 -4.19 -0.27
CA MET A 175 12.17 -5.23 -0.91
C MET A 175 11.75 -6.65 -0.52
N TRP A 176 11.33 -6.82 0.73
CA TRP A 176 10.82 -8.11 1.23
C TRP A 176 9.39 -8.40 0.76
N THR A 177 8.69 -7.42 0.22
CA THR A 177 7.38 -7.58 -0.40
C THR A 177 7.50 -8.00 -1.86
N ASN A 178 8.32 -7.29 -2.63
CA ASN A 178 8.56 -7.53 -4.06
C ASN A 178 9.97 -7.03 -4.45
N MET A 179 10.69 -7.82 -5.25
CA MET A 179 12.05 -7.50 -5.69
C MET A 179 12.13 -6.30 -6.65
N SER A 180 11.02 -5.91 -7.30
CA SER A 180 10.97 -4.66 -8.09
C SER A 180 11.28 -3.41 -7.25
N ALA A 181 11.13 -3.51 -5.92
CA ALA A 181 11.41 -2.43 -4.99
C ALA A 181 12.90 -2.15 -4.80
N LEU A 182 13.79 -3.08 -5.18
CA LEU A 182 15.23 -3.02 -4.91
C LEU A 182 15.88 -1.69 -5.32
N PRO A 183 15.80 -1.23 -6.58
CA PRO A 183 16.43 0.03 -6.99
C PRO A 183 15.90 1.25 -6.23
N PHE A 184 14.59 1.30 -5.98
CA PHE A 184 13.96 2.40 -5.25
C PHE A 184 14.35 2.40 -3.77
N SER A 185 14.44 1.21 -3.17
CA SER A 185 14.78 1.04 -1.76
C SER A 185 16.22 1.44 -1.49
N ILE A 186 17.16 1.08 -2.36
CA ILE A 186 18.56 1.54 -2.28
C ILE A 186 18.60 3.07 -2.29
N LEU A 187 17.91 3.72 -3.23
CA LEU A 187 17.89 5.17 -3.31
C LEU A 187 17.32 5.81 -2.04
N LEU A 188 16.22 5.27 -1.51
CA LEU A 188 15.58 5.79 -0.30
C LEU A 188 16.44 5.60 0.94
N ILE A 189 17.12 4.47 1.08
CA ILE A 189 18.06 4.21 2.18
C ILE A 189 19.22 5.20 2.12
N LEU A 190 19.85 5.39 0.95
CA LEU A 190 20.93 6.37 0.79
C LEU A 190 20.43 7.79 1.11
N LEU A 191 19.26 8.17 0.59
CA LEU A 191 18.68 9.49 0.86
C LEU A 191 18.38 9.71 2.35
N ALA A 192 17.94 8.68 3.07
CA ALA A 192 17.67 8.74 4.50
C ALA A 192 18.96 8.85 5.35
N VAL A 193 20.04 8.21 4.92
CA VAL A 193 21.35 8.22 5.62
C VAL A 193 22.10 9.54 5.40
N PHE A 194 22.04 10.12 4.20
CA PHE A 194 22.82 11.30 3.85
C PHE A 194 22.10 12.65 4.05
N ARG A 195 20.83 12.65 4.48
CA ARG A 195 20.10 13.86 4.91
C ARG A 195 20.15 14.02 6.42
#